data_AF-A0A7S3ZAV9-F1
#
_entry.id   AF-A0A7S3ZAV9-F1
#
_cell.length_a   1.000
_cell.length_b   1.000
_cell.length_c   1.000
_cell.angle_alpha   90.00
_cell.angle_beta   90.00
_cell.angle_gamma   90.00
#
_symmetry.space_group_name_H-M   'P 1'
#
loop_
_entity.id
_entity.type
_entity.pdbx_description
1 polymer ?
#
loop_
_entity_poly.entity_id
_entity_poly.type
_entity_poly.pdbx_seq_one_letter_code
_entity_poly.pdbx_strand_id
1 'polypeptide(L)'
;MANRPIEFIKHSGGKFHVTREAVSTFSKYSGRIAIIVVAGPYRTGKSYLLNRLIGRAHGFSVGGTINACTKGIWLWGSPITRNGVTYFFMDSEGLGSLDQEGGFDATILTLAVLLSSLFVLNTQGTISESSLELLELVTECSSRIRVSHDSKKPHGAELGQHFP
;
A
#
# COMPACT_ATOMS: atom_id res chain seq x y z
N MET A 1 9.87 14.44 -13.75
CA MET A 1 9.23 13.52 -12.78
C MET A 1 10.31 12.98 -11.86
N ALA A 2 10.02 12.68 -10.59
CA ALA A 2 11.04 12.13 -9.69
C ALA A 2 11.26 10.66 -10.07
N ASN A 3 12.46 10.32 -10.52
CA ASN A 3 12.79 8.98 -10.98
C ASN A 3 13.24 8.08 -9.82
N ARG A 4 12.52 8.16 -8.70
CA ARG A 4 12.89 7.62 -7.39
C ARG A 4 11.66 7.32 -6.55
N PRO A 5 11.79 6.59 -5.44
CA PRO A 5 10.75 6.49 -4.42
C PRO A 5 10.48 7.86 -3.78
N ILE A 6 9.22 8.11 -3.47
CA ILE A 6 8.72 9.30 -2.78
C ILE A 6 7.86 8.80 -1.62
N GLU A 7 7.98 9.40 -0.44
CA GLU A 7 7.07 9.10 0.67
C GLU A 7 5.64 9.52 0.28
N PHE A 8 4.68 8.58 0.34
CA PHE A 8 3.27 8.87 0.10
C PHE A 8 2.56 9.21 1.40
N ILE A 9 2.54 8.24 2.32
CA ILE A 9 2.03 8.39 3.67
C ILE A 9 3.20 8.25 4.63
N LYS A 10 3.48 9.31 5.37
CA LYS A 10 4.45 9.29 6.47
C LYS A 10 3.73 9.20 7.81
N HIS A 11 4.38 8.56 8.77
CA HIS A 11 3.94 8.55 10.16
C HIS A 11 4.81 9.48 10.99
N SER A 12 4.19 10.42 11.71
CA SER A 12 4.89 11.34 12.61
C SER A 12 3.98 11.70 13.79
N GLY A 13 4.46 11.49 15.02
CA GLY A 13 3.73 11.87 16.23
C GLY A 13 2.38 11.18 16.39
N GLY A 14 2.28 9.88 16.05
CA GLY A 14 1.03 9.10 16.18
C GLY A 14 0.00 9.36 15.08
N LYS A 15 0.37 10.11 14.03
CA LYS A 15 -0.54 10.50 12.95
C LYS A 15 0.04 10.18 11.58
N PHE A 16 -0.86 9.83 10.65
CA PHE A 16 -0.53 9.65 9.24
C PHE A 16 -0.71 10.96 8.47
N HIS A 17 0.25 11.27 7.61
CA HIS A 17 0.25 12.48 6.79
C HIS A 17 0.57 12.13 5.34
N VAL A 18 -0.27 12.59 4.42
CA VAL A 18 0.02 12.55 2.98
C VAL A 18 1.05 13.63 2.66
N THR A 19 2.09 13.30 1.91
CA THR A 19 3.12 14.28 1.56
C THR A 19 2.67 15.18 0.40
N ARG A 20 3.12 16.45 0.42
CA ARG A 20 2.85 17.38 -0.68
C ARG A 20 3.48 16.93 -2.00
N GLU A 21 4.63 16.26 -1.94
CA GLU A 21 5.31 15.74 -3.14
C GLU A 21 4.46 14.66 -3.82
N ALA A 22 3.88 13.74 -3.04
CA ALA A 22 2.94 12.75 -3.54
C ALA A 22 1.71 13.38 -4.20
N VAL A 23 1.05 14.34 -3.53
CA VAL A 23 -0.11 15.04 -4.09
C VAL A 23 0.26 15.70 -5.43
N SER A 24 1.38 16.44 -5.46
CA SER A 24 1.87 17.07 -6.69
C SER A 24 2.21 16.10 -7.81
N THR A 25 2.49 14.84 -7.46
CA THR A 25 2.77 13.78 -8.43
C THR A 25 1.47 13.27 -9.03
N PHE A 26 0.45 12.99 -8.22
CA PHE A 26 -0.87 12.60 -8.71
C PHE A 26 -1.55 13.69 -9.54
N SER A 27 -1.47 14.96 -9.12
CA SER A 27 -2.11 16.08 -9.84
C SER A 27 -1.63 16.29 -11.28
N LYS A 28 -0.51 15.68 -11.68
CA LYS A 28 0.02 15.73 -13.05
C LYS A 28 -0.73 14.80 -14.02
N TYR A 29 -1.55 13.90 -13.50
CA TYR A 29 -2.25 12.90 -14.29
C TYR A 29 -3.76 13.08 -14.14
N SER A 30 -4.45 13.25 -15.27
CA SER A 30 -5.91 13.46 -15.33
C SER A 30 -6.66 12.30 -16.02
N GLY A 31 -5.94 11.24 -16.42
CA GLY A 31 -6.51 10.07 -17.10
C GLY A 31 -6.94 8.95 -16.15
N ARG A 32 -7.17 7.76 -16.71
CA ARG A 32 -7.40 6.54 -15.91
C ARG A 32 -6.15 6.21 -15.10
N ILE A 33 -6.32 6.01 -13.81
CA ILE A 33 -5.25 5.66 -12.88
C ILE A 33 -5.53 4.26 -12.34
N ALA A 34 -4.49 3.42 -12.29
CA ALA A 34 -4.50 2.16 -11.57
C ALA A 34 -3.34 2.15 -10.57
N ILE A 35 -3.61 1.74 -9.33
CA ILE A 35 -2.60 1.72 -8.27
C ILE A 35 -2.32 0.27 -7.88
N ILE A 36 -1.06 -0.13 -8.01
CA ILE A 36 -0.57 -1.45 -7.60
C ILE A 36 0.14 -1.26 -6.26
N VAL A 37 -0.35 -1.92 -5.22
CA VAL A 37 0.25 -1.86 -3.88
C VAL A 37 0.75 -3.25 -3.50
N VAL A 38 2.01 -3.34 -3.05
CA VAL A 38 2.57 -4.57 -2.49
C VAL A 38 2.74 -4.37 -0.98
N ALA A 39 2.11 -5.23 -0.20
CA ALA A 39 2.17 -5.21 1.26
C ALA A 39 2.43 -6.61 1.83
N GLY A 40 2.74 -6.68 3.13
CA GLY A 40 3.03 -7.94 3.81
C GLY A 40 4.18 -7.83 4.82
N PRO A 41 4.55 -8.94 5.47
CA PRO A 41 5.54 -8.94 6.55
C PRO A 41 6.88 -8.30 6.15
N TYR A 42 7.61 -7.78 7.14
CA TYR A 42 8.95 -7.25 6.90
C TYR A 42 9.87 -8.32 6.29
N ARG A 43 10.80 -7.89 5.42
CA ARG A 43 11.82 -8.74 4.77
C ARG A 43 11.31 -9.85 3.83
N THR A 44 10.09 -9.77 3.30
CA THR A 44 9.58 -10.73 2.32
C THR A 44 9.96 -10.44 0.85
N GLY A 45 10.73 -9.38 0.58
CA GLY A 45 11.16 -9.03 -0.78
C GLY A 45 10.19 -8.13 -1.57
N LYS A 46 9.27 -7.43 -0.90
CA LYS A 46 8.28 -6.52 -1.53
C LYS A 46 8.89 -5.50 -2.49
N SER A 47 9.86 -4.71 -2.01
CA SER A 47 10.55 -3.68 -2.80
C SER A 47 11.29 -4.28 -4.00
N TYR A 48 11.83 -5.49 -3.86
CA TYR A 48 12.45 -6.22 -4.96
C TYR A 48 11.42 -6.63 -6.03
N LEU A 49 10.27 -7.19 -5.62
CA LEU A 49 9.18 -7.53 -6.53
C LEU A 49 8.70 -6.30 -7.30
N LEU A 50 8.49 -5.18 -6.62
CA LEU A 50 8.09 -3.91 -7.24
C LEU A 50 9.12 -3.40 -8.26
N ASN A 51 10.41 -3.46 -7.94
CA ASN A 51 11.46 -3.08 -8.87
C ASN A 51 11.44 -3.92 -10.16
N ARG A 52 11.15 -5.22 -10.04
CA ARG A 52 10.97 -6.10 -11.22
C ARG A 52 9.74 -5.74 -12.03
N LEU A 53 8.61 -5.41 -11.39
CA LEU A 53 7.40 -4.95 -12.08
C LEU A 53 7.59 -3.61 -12.81
N ILE A 54 8.36 -2.69 -12.21
CA ILE A 54 8.72 -1.40 -12.82
C ILE A 54 9.75 -1.58 -13.96
N GLY A 55 10.38 -2.76 -14.07
CA GLY A 55 11.39 -3.05 -15.08
C GLY A 55 12.74 -2.41 -14.78
N ARG A 56 13.10 -2.27 -13.49
CA ARG A 56 14.33 -1.60 -13.06
C ARG A 56 15.12 -2.41 -12.04
N ALA A 57 16.44 -2.38 -12.16
CA ALA A 57 17.33 -2.99 -11.16
C ALA A 57 17.43 -2.14 -9.88
N HIS A 58 17.32 -0.81 -10.00
CA HIS A 58 17.42 0.14 -8.90
C HIS A 58 16.19 1.05 -8.87
N GLY A 59 15.33 0.86 -7.87
CA GLY A 59 14.10 1.63 -7.68
C GLY A 59 13.83 1.88 -6.20
N PHE A 60 12.84 1.20 -5.63
CA PHE A 60 12.64 1.13 -4.19
C PHE A 60 13.88 0.56 -3.50
N SER A 61 14.22 1.15 -2.35
CA SER A 61 15.37 0.71 -1.54
C SER A 61 15.16 -0.72 -1.07
N VAL A 62 16.10 -1.60 -1.41
CA VAL A 62 16.14 -2.99 -0.95
C VAL A 62 17.21 -3.07 0.14
N GLY A 63 16.80 -3.15 1.41
CA GLY A 63 17.73 -3.25 2.54
C GLY A 63 17.82 -4.68 3.09
N GLY A 64 19.03 -5.11 3.45
CA GLY A 64 19.30 -6.37 4.18
C GLY A 64 19.38 -6.20 5.70
N THR A 65 19.13 -5.00 6.23
CA THR A 65 19.32 -4.66 7.64
C THR A 65 18.13 -5.04 8.52
N ILE A 66 18.33 -5.03 9.85
CA ILE A 66 17.36 -5.46 10.89
C ILE A 66 16.23 -4.44 11.10
N ASN A 67 16.48 -3.17 10.81
CA ASN A 67 15.48 -2.12 10.92
C ASN A 67 14.60 -2.07 9.67
N ALA A 68 13.30 -1.85 9.85
CA ALA A 68 12.37 -1.61 8.75
C ALA A 68 12.86 -0.43 7.91
N CYS A 69 13.27 -0.70 6.66
CA CYS A 69 13.78 0.34 5.76
C CYS A 69 12.68 1.26 5.23
N THR A 70 11.44 0.80 5.25
CA THR A 70 10.27 1.49 4.68
C THR A 70 9.33 1.81 5.82
N LYS A 71 9.21 3.10 6.20
CA LYS A 71 8.18 3.56 7.14
C LYS A 71 7.01 4.17 6.37
N GLY A 72 5.79 3.79 6.71
CA GLY A 72 4.58 4.25 6.02
C GLY A 72 4.38 3.63 4.63
N ILE A 73 3.81 4.39 3.68
CA ILE A 73 3.59 3.95 2.29
C ILE A 73 4.43 4.82 1.37
N TRP A 74 5.14 4.19 0.43
CA TRP A 74 6.01 4.83 -0.53
C TRP A 74 5.46 4.70 -1.94
N LEU A 75 5.56 5.76 -2.73
CA LEU A 75 5.14 5.85 -4.12
C LEU A 75 6.35 5.86 -5.05
N TRP A 76 6.27 5.13 -6.15
CA TRP A 76 7.22 5.31 -7.24
C TRP A 76 6.91 6.60 -8.01
N GLY A 77 7.84 7.56 -8.00
CA GLY A 77 7.61 8.92 -8.51
C GLY A 77 7.48 9.06 -10.05
N SER A 78 7.70 7.97 -10.79
CA SER A 78 7.62 7.92 -12.25
C SER A 78 6.70 6.77 -12.69
N PRO A 79 5.37 6.98 -12.71
CA PRO A 79 4.42 5.94 -13.09
C PRO A 79 4.61 5.50 -14.55
N ILE A 80 4.02 4.36 -14.90
CA ILE A 80 4.09 3.78 -16.24
C ILE A 80 2.73 3.96 -16.92
N THR A 81 2.69 4.58 -18.10
CA THR A 81 1.45 4.69 -18.87
C THR A 81 1.42 3.65 -19.98
N ARG A 82 0.35 2.84 -20.03
CA ARG A 82 0.13 1.84 -21.08
C ARG A 82 -1.35 1.73 -21.41
N ASN A 83 -1.69 1.64 -22.69
CA ASN A 83 -3.07 1.50 -23.17
C ASN A 83 -4.04 2.57 -22.60
N GLY A 84 -3.56 3.81 -22.40
CA GLY A 84 -4.37 4.90 -21.85
C GLY A 84 -4.62 4.85 -20.34
N VAL A 85 -3.97 3.93 -19.61
CA VAL A 85 -4.01 3.84 -18.15
C VAL A 85 -2.64 4.17 -17.57
N THR A 86 -2.61 4.98 -16.51
CA THR A 86 -1.39 5.32 -15.76
C THR A 86 -1.30 4.45 -14.51
N TYR A 87 -0.28 3.61 -14.46
CA TYR A 87 -0.02 2.66 -13.38
C TYR A 87 0.94 3.28 -12.37
N PHE A 88 0.48 3.43 -11.13
CA PHE A 88 1.30 3.79 -9.99
C PHE A 88 1.67 2.54 -9.19
N PHE A 89 2.84 2.57 -8.59
CA PHE A 89 3.37 1.48 -7.79
C PHE A 89 3.65 2.00 -6.39
N MET A 90 3.16 1.27 -5.39
CA MET A 90 3.40 1.60 -4.00
C MET A 90 3.96 0.41 -3.22
N ASP A 91 4.93 0.71 -2.37
CA ASP A 91 5.53 -0.21 -1.41
C ASP A 91 5.05 0.15 -0.01
N SER A 92 4.51 -0.82 0.74
CA SER A 92 4.14 -0.59 2.13
C SER A 92 5.30 -0.90 3.07
N GLU A 93 5.25 -0.31 4.26
CA GLU A 93 5.99 -0.78 5.41
C GLU A 93 5.76 -2.28 5.65
N GLY A 94 6.80 -2.94 6.15
CA GLY A 94 6.73 -4.34 6.52
C GLY A 94 6.02 -4.53 7.84
N LEU A 95 4.95 -5.32 7.82
CA LEU A 95 4.15 -5.64 9.01
C LEU A 95 4.97 -6.50 9.98
N GLY A 96 4.68 -6.38 11.28
CA GLY A 96 5.35 -7.13 12.35
C GLY A 96 6.79 -6.68 12.59
N SER A 97 7.13 -5.45 12.21
CA SER A 97 8.43 -4.87 12.58
C SER A 97 8.52 -4.70 14.10
N LEU A 98 9.70 -4.97 14.68
CA LEU A 98 9.93 -5.05 16.14
C LEU A 98 9.55 -3.76 16.92
N ASP A 99 9.33 -2.65 16.21
CA ASP A 99 9.17 -1.31 16.79
C ASP A 99 7.71 -0.80 16.79
N GLN A 100 6.71 -1.62 16.40
CA GLN A 100 5.35 -1.11 16.15
C GLN A 100 4.23 -1.86 16.88
N GLU A 101 3.26 -1.09 17.37
CA GLU A 101 2.02 -1.59 17.96
C GLU A 101 1.09 -2.15 16.88
N GLY A 102 0.43 -3.29 17.12
CA GLY A 102 -0.38 -3.99 16.11
C GLY A 102 -1.49 -3.15 15.44
N GLY A 103 -1.97 -2.08 16.07
CA GLY A 103 -2.93 -1.15 15.46
C GLY A 103 -2.35 -0.31 14.31
N PHE A 104 -1.03 -0.08 14.31
CA PHE A 104 -0.36 0.65 13.24
C PHE A 104 -0.31 -0.18 11.94
N ASP A 105 0.09 -1.45 12.07
CA ASP A 105 0.18 -2.40 10.95
C ASP A 105 -1.18 -2.58 10.27
N ALA A 106 -2.24 -2.72 11.08
CA ALA A 106 -3.61 -2.80 10.60
C ALA A 106 -4.01 -1.56 9.78
N THR A 107 -3.60 -0.37 10.23
CA THR A 107 -3.94 0.89 9.56
C THR A 107 -3.20 1.02 8.23
N ILE A 108 -1.89 0.75 8.19
CA ILE A 108 -1.10 0.78 6.94
C ILE A 108 -1.68 -0.21 5.93
N LEU A 109 -2.02 -1.41 6.38
CA LEU A 109 -2.56 -2.43 5.49
C LEU A 109 -3.95 -2.07 4.97
N THR A 110 -4.82 -1.57 5.83
CA THR A 110 -6.16 -1.10 5.43
C THR A 110 -6.05 0.02 4.39
N LEU A 111 -5.15 0.99 4.61
CA LEU A 111 -4.88 2.05 3.64
C LEU A 111 -4.33 1.49 2.32
N ALA A 112 -3.41 0.52 2.38
CA ALA A 112 -2.85 -0.13 1.20
C ALA A 112 -3.94 -0.78 0.33
N VAL A 113 -4.89 -1.49 0.95
CA VAL A 113 -6.00 -2.13 0.24
C VAL A 113 -6.94 -1.09 -0.36
N LEU A 114 -7.38 -0.10 0.43
CA LEU A 114 -8.28 0.97 -0.03
C LEU A 114 -7.73 1.78 -1.20
N LEU A 115 -6.41 2.01 -1.21
CA LEU A 115 -5.76 2.81 -2.26
C LEU A 115 -5.51 2.00 -3.53
N SER A 116 -5.53 0.68 -3.44
CA SER A 116 -5.09 -0.19 -4.54
C SER A 116 -6.22 -0.53 -5.50
N SER A 117 -5.88 -0.54 -6.79
CA SER A 117 -6.66 -1.22 -7.85
C SER A 117 -6.21 -2.67 -8.02
N LEU A 118 -5.00 -2.99 -7.55
CA LEU A 118 -4.49 -4.34 -7.41
C LEU A 118 -3.67 -4.41 -6.12
N PHE A 119 -4.13 -5.24 -5.19
CA PHE A 119 -3.44 -5.50 -3.95
C PHE A 119 -2.63 -6.80 -4.04
N VAL A 120 -1.36 -6.75 -3.67
CA VAL A 120 -0.48 -7.94 -3.62
C VAL A 120 -0.03 -8.15 -2.19
N LEU A 121 -0.55 -9.21 -1.57
CA LEU A 121 -0.06 -9.68 -0.28
C LEU A 121 1.14 -10.61 -0.49
N ASN A 122 2.33 -10.13 -0.12
CA ASN A 122 3.58 -10.86 -0.27
C ASN A 122 4.02 -11.50 1.04
N THR A 123 3.76 -12.81 1.17
CA THR A 123 4.17 -13.66 2.28
C THR A 123 5.28 -14.62 1.85
N GLN A 124 6.04 -15.14 2.82
CA GLN A 124 7.07 -16.17 2.57
C GLN A 124 6.59 -17.51 3.12
N GLY A 125 6.83 -18.58 2.36
CA GLY A 125 6.43 -19.93 2.75
C GLY A 125 4.97 -20.23 2.41
N THR A 126 4.32 -21.06 3.23
CA THR A 126 2.91 -21.42 3.06
C THR A 126 2.01 -20.31 3.58
N ILE A 127 0.75 -20.30 3.12
CA ILE A 127 -0.29 -19.48 3.74
C ILE A 127 -0.42 -19.94 5.19
N SER A 128 -0.15 -19.02 6.13
CA SER A 128 -0.24 -19.28 7.57
C SER A 128 -1.52 -18.65 8.13
N GLU A 129 -1.93 -19.12 9.29
CA GLU A 129 -3.05 -18.55 10.05
C GLU A 129 -2.87 -17.03 10.25
N SER A 130 -1.66 -16.58 10.62
CA SER A 130 -1.35 -15.15 10.73
C SER A 130 -1.58 -14.34 9.45
N SER A 131 -1.43 -14.96 8.27
CA SER A 131 -1.72 -14.29 6.99
C SER A 131 -3.22 -14.16 6.74
N LEU A 132 -4.01 -15.12 7.24
CA LEU A 132 -5.48 -15.09 7.18
C LEU A 132 -6.05 -14.11 8.19
N GLU A 133 -5.57 -14.11 9.43
CA GLU A 133 -5.94 -13.14 10.48
C GLU A 133 -5.70 -11.70 10.01
N LEU A 134 -4.58 -11.48 9.32
CA LEU A 134 -4.26 -10.19 8.75
C LEU A 134 -5.26 -9.74 7.67
N LEU A 135 -5.70 -10.66 6.80
CA LEU A 135 -6.72 -10.40 5.79
C LEU A 135 -8.10 -10.20 6.41
N GLU A 136 -8.43 -10.95 7.47
CA GLU A 136 -9.65 -10.79 8.24
C GLU A 136 -9.71 -9.41 8.91
N LEU A 137 -8.61 -9.00 9.55
CA LEU A 137 -8.48 -7.68 10.16
C LEU A 137 -8.66 -6.55 9.15
N VAL A 138 -8.06 -6.68 7.96
CA VAL A 138 -8.30 -5.73 6.86
C VAL A 138 -9.76 -5.67 6.49
N THR A 139 -10.40 -6.82 6.33
CA THR A 139 -11.81 -6.91 5.94
C THR A 139 -12.69 -6.25 7.00
N GLU A 140 -12.38 -6.47 8.28
CA GLU A 140 -13.08 -5.86 9.40
C GLU A 140 -12.86 -4.33 9.43
N CYS A 141 -11.62 -3.85 9.37
CA CYS A 141 -11.31 -2.43 9.33
C CYS A 141 -11.96 -1.73 8.14
N SER A 142 -11.98 -2.43 7.00
CA SER A 142 -12.59 -1.99 5.76
C SER A 142 -14.12 -1.92 5.84
N SER A 143 -14.75 -2.84 6.57
CA SER A 143 -16.19 -2.79 6.85
C SER A 143 -16.61 -1.63 7.75
N ARG A 144 -15.66 -1.09 8.53
CA ARG A 144 -15.86 0.10 9.35
C ARG A 144 -15.65 1.40 8.56
N ILE A 145 -15.14 1.32 7.33
CA ILE A 145 -14.98 2.46 6.43
C ILE A 145 -16.31 2.72 5.74
N ARG A 146 -16.85 3.93 5.95
CA ARG A 146 -18.11 4.34 5.32
C ARG A 146 -17.90 4.56 3.83
N VAL A 147 -18.54 3.71 3.03
CA VAL A 147 -18.57 3.82 1.55
C VAL A 147 -19.40 5.03 1.09
N SER A 148 -20.37 5.47 1.90
CA SER A 148 -21.15 6.69 1.65
C SER A 148 -21.66 7.30 2.97
N HIS A 149 -21.86 8.62 2.99
CA HIS A 149 -22.41 9.34 4.14
C HIS A 149 -23.93 9.14 4.31
N ASP A 150 -24.64 8.61 3.30
CA ASP A 150 -26.11 8.66 3.22
C ASP A 150 -26.83 7.28 3.12
N SER A 151 -26.12 6.16 3.24
CA SER A 151 -26.72 4.82 3.06
C SER A 151 -27.12 4.14 4.38
N LYS A 152 -28.43 3.99 4.61
CA LYS A 152 -29.05 3.14 5.66
C LYS A 152 -28.95 1.62 5.36
N LYS A 153 -27.87 1.13 4.74
CA LYS A 153 -27.71 -0.29 4.37
C LYS A 153 -26.49 -0.93 5.08
N PRO A 154 -26.54 -2.26 5.35
CA PRO A 154 -25.48 -2.95 6.11
C PRO A 154 -24.13 -2.89 5.37
N HIS A 155 -23.09 -2.53 6.10
CA HIS A 155 -21.81 -2.02 5.59
C HIS A 155 -20.92 -3.06 4.86
N GLY A 156 -21.21 -4.36 5.00
CA GLY A 156 -20.31 -5.42 4.49
C GLY A 156 -20.52 -5.82 3.03
N ALA A 157 -21.74 -5.69 2.48
CA ALA A 157 -22.08 -6.25 1.16
C ALA A 157 -21.62 -5.38 -0.03
N GLU A 158 -21.29 -4.10 0.21
CA GLU A 158 -20.88 -3.15 -0.83
C GLU A 158 -19.34 -3.11 -0.99
N LEU A 159 -18.57 -3.63 -0.03
CA LEU A 159 -17.10 -3.57 -0.05
C LEU A 159 -16.51 -4.33 -1.25
N GLY A 160 -17.03 -5.50 -1.58
CA GLY A 160 -16.56 -6.30 -2.72
C GLY A 160 -16.73 -5.62 -4.09
N GLN A 161 -17.50 -4.53 -4.18
CA GLN A 161 -17.67 -3.74 -5.41
C GLN A 161 -16.61 -2.64 -5.55
N HIS A 162 -15.93 -2.28 -4.46
CA HIS A 162 -15.00 -1.16 -4.37
C HIS A 162 -13.59 -1.58 -3.98
N PHE A 163 -13.44 -2.77 -3.42
CA PHE A 163 -12.17 -3.37 -3.06
C PHE A 163 -11.56 -4.09 -4.27
N PRO A 164 -10.22 -4.07 -4.38
CA PRO A 164 -9.48 -4.74 -5.45
C PRO A 164 -9.53 -6.27 -5.37
#